data_AF-D1JGS2-F1
#
_entry.id   AF-D1JGS2-F1
#
_cell.length_a   1.000
_cell.length_b   1.000
_cell.length_c   1.000
_cell.angle_alpha   90.00
_cell.angle_beta   90.00
_cell.angle_gamma   90.00
#
_symmetry.space_group_name_H-M   'P 1'
#
loop_
_entity.id
_entity.type
_entity.pdbx_description
1 polymer ?
#
loop_
_entity_poly.entity_id
_entity_poly.type
_entity_poly.pdbx_seq_one_letter_code
_entity_poly.pdbx_strand_id
1 'polypeptide(L)'
;MTNQRKDFFPPEELLNEIKRVIEVESSHREIDFVTFVGEGEPTLCKSLGWLIRKTKEIADIPIAVDTNGSLLYREDVRNDLSQADIVMPSLDAGTAETYRKINRPHRVLDFEAVVEGLERFRRDYNGEIWVEVMLVKGLNDSEEELKALKSRLEEIQPNRTYINVPIRPPAEPWAVPPDKEAITLADAILSDANVVDITEEETGEFSTEGFTNPEDAILAIIRRHPMREGQVIDTLRNLSFKKKALPKKYSIRDSIKRLEESGKIKKLKYREKVFWLTDEEKRGHE
;
A
#
# COMPACT_ATOMS: atom_id res chain seq x y z
N MET A 1 12.33 12.98 -5.75
CA MET A 1 12.40 11.71 -4.94
C MET A 1 13.60 11.79 -4.00
N THR A 2 13.54 11.29 -2.75
CA THR A 2 14.65 11.37 -1.77
C THR A 2 15.03 9.99 -1.24
N ASN A 3 16.30 9.81 -0.85
CA ASN A 3 16.80 8.65 -0.11
C ASN A 3 17.27 9.02 1.32
N GLN A 4 16.95 10.23 1.78
CA GLN A 4 17.33 10.72 3.10
C GLN A 4 16.24 10.44 4.13
N ARG A 5 16.62 9.76 5.20
CA ARG A 5 15.72 9.50 6.33
C ARG A 5 15.56 10.77 7.18
N LYS A 6 14.31 11.19 7.40
CA LYS A 6 13.94 12.29 8.29
C LYS A 6 12.51 12.12 8.77
N ASP A 7 12.13 12.83 9.82
CA ASP A 7 10.73 12.90 10.22
C ASP A 7 10.02 13.96 9.37
N PHE A 8 9.03 13.52 8.60
CA PHE A 8 8.22 14.39 7.73
C PHE A 8 7.06 15.03 8.50
N PHE A 9 6.68 14.40 9.61
CA PHE A 9 5.69 14.87 10.57
C PHE A 9 6.24 14.68 11.98
N PRO A 10 5.79 15.46 12.98
CA PRO A 10 6.22 15.27 14.36
C PRO A 10 5.85 13.86 14.86
N PRO A 11 6.83 13.03 15.30
CA PRO A 11 6.56 11.65 15.70
C PRO A 11 5.53 11.52 16.82
N GLU A 12 5.54 12.45 17.77
CA GLU A 12 4.57 12.50 18.87
C GLU A 12 3.14 12.77 18.38
N GLU A 13 2.95 13.56 17.32
CA GLU A 13 1.63 13.78 16.74
C GLU A 13 1.09 12.49 16.10
N LEU A 14 1.94 11.79 15.32
CA LEU A 14 1.60 10.49 14.73
C LEU A 14 1.26 9.45 15.80
N LEU A 15 2.04 9.38 16.88
CA LEU A 15 1.77 8.46 17.98
C LEU A 15 0.43 8.76 18.67
N ASN A 16 0.12 10.05 18.86
CA ASN A 16 -1.17 10.46 19.42
C ASN A 16 -2.34 10.09 18.52
N GLU A 17 -2.18 10.17 17.19
CA GLU A 17 -3.21 9.70 16.24
C GLU A 17 -3.42 8.18 16.35
N ILE A 18 -2.32 7.40 16.34
CA ILE A 18 -2.37 5.94 16.50
C ILE A 18 -3.09 5.56 17.80
N LYS A 19 -2.70 6.18 18.91
CA LYS A 19 -3.29 5.95 20.23
C LYS A 19 -4.80 6.18 20.22
N ARG A 20 -5.26 7.31 19.66
CA ARG A 20 -6.69 7.64 19.60
C ARG A 20 -7.48 6.61 18.79
N VAL A 21 -6.94 6.18 17.65
CA VAL A 21 -7.62 5.21 16.78
C VAL A 21 -7.71 3.85 17.48
N ILE A 22 -6.62 3.38 18.09
CA ILE A 22 -6.63 2.11 18.84
C ILE A 22 -7.64 2.18 20.00
N GLU A 23 -7.62 3.24 20.81
CA GLU A 23 -8.55 3.41 21.93
C GLU A 23 -10.02 3.39 21.49
N VAL A 24 -10.34 3.98 20.33
CA VAL A 24 -11.71 4.00 19.80
C VAL A 24 -12.06 2.64 19.21
N GLU A 25 -11.26 2.10 18.31
CA GLU A 25 -11.59 0.91 17.51
C GLU A 25 -11.58 -0.36 18.37
N SER A 26 -10.64 -0.50 19.32
CA SER A 26 -10.59 -1.65 20.25
C SER A 26 -11.81 -1.77 21.14
N SER A 27 -12.62 -0.71 21.29
CA SER A 27 -13.91 -0.77 22.01
C SER A 27 -15.08 -1.25 21.16
N HIS A 28 -14.91 -1.30 19.83
CA HIS A 28 -15.95 -1.67 18.86
C HIS A 28 -15.69 -3.00 18.17
N ARG A 29 -14.41 -3.34 17.93
CA ARG A 29 -13.97 -4.55 17.24
C ARG A 29 -12.54 -4.94 17.64
N GLU A 30 -12.20 -6.19 17.38
CA GLU A 30 -10.81 -6.64 17.42
C GLU A 30 -10.05 -6.05 16.23
N ILE A 31 -8.82 -5.59 16.48
CA ILE A 31 -7.93 -5.05 15.45
C ILE A 31 -6.93 -6.16 15.11
N ASP A 32 -6.95 -6.64 13.87
CA ASP A 32 -6.07 -7.72 13.43
C ASP A 32 -4.59 -7.27 13.38
N PHE A 33 -4.35 -6.08 12.79
CA PHE A 33 -3.02 -5.50 12.62
C PHE A 33 -3.05 -3.98 12.69
N VAL A 34 -1.96 -3.38 13.17
CA VAL A 34 -1.63 -1.98 12.88
C VAL A 34 -0.55 -1.94 11.81
N THR A 35 -0.88 -1.42 10.63
CA THR A 35 0.06 -1.36 9.49
C THR A 35 0.64 0.04 9.33
N PHE A 36 1.97 0.14 9.33
CA PHE A 36 2.68 1.33 8.90
C PHE A 36 2.84 1.31 7.38
N VAL A 37 2.09 2.18 6.72
CA VAL A 37 2.15 2.44 5.28
C VAL A 37 2.27 3.95 5.05
N GLY A 38 3.08 4.37 4.09
CA GLY A 38 3.38 5.78 3.84
C GLY A 38 2.70 6.35 2.59
N GLU A 39 2.39 7.66 2.59
CA GLU A 39 2.28 8.45 1.35
C GLU A 39 3.69 8.68 0.77
N GLY A 40 4.38 7.58 0.43
CA GLY A 40 5.82 7.52 0.17
C GLY A 40 6.40 6.20 0.67
N GLU A 41 7.64 6.22 1.15
CA GLU A 41 8.31 5.03 1.69
C GLU A 41 8.45 5.17 3.23
N PRO A 42 7.77 4.32 4.05
CA PRO A 42 7.78 4.48 5.49
C PRO A 42 9.16 4.36 6.12
N THR A 43 10.10 3.60 5.52
CA THR A 43 11.47 3.50 6.03
C THR A 43 12.27 4.81 5.91
N LEU A 44 11.78 5.80 5.14
CA LEU A 44 12.33 7.16 5.16
C LEU A 44 11.98 7.92 6.45
N CYS A 45 10.96 7.50 7.21
CA CYS A 45 10.69 8.05 8.53
C CYS A 45 11.81 7.64 9.47
N LYS A 46 12.52 8.63 10.04
CA LYS A 46 13.65 8.38 10.95
C LYS A 46 13.16 7.78 12.26
N SER A 47 11.96 8.16 12.70
CA SER A 47 11.35 7.69 13.93
C SER A 47 10.51 6.42 13.77
N LEU A 48 10.58 5.72 12.63
CA LEU A 48 9.77 4.51 12.38
C LEU A 48 9.94 3.45 13.47
N GLY A 49 11.17 3.07 13.81
CA GLY A 49 11.41 2.06 14.85
C GLY A 49 10.92 2.51 16.24
N TRP A 50 10.96 3.82 16.53
CA TRP A 50 10.38 4.36 17.77
C TRP A 50 8.85 4.28 17.74
N LEU A 51 8.20 4.64 16.62
CA LEU A 51 6.76 4.55 16.46
C LEU A 51 6.27 3.10 16.61
N ILE A 52 6.94 2.13 15.98
CA ILE A 52 6.60 0.70 16.10
C ILE A 52 6.63 0.27 17.57
N ARG A 53 7.72 0.55 18.29
CA ARG A 53 7.84 0.20 19.71
C ARG A 53 6.76 0.87 20.56
N LYS A 54 6.49 2.15 20.33
CA LYS A 54 5.46 2.89 21.08
C LYS A 54 4.05 2.41 20.80
N THR A 55 3.76 1.99 19.57
CA THR A 55 2.47 1.36 19.25
C THR A 55 2.30 0.04 20.00
N LYS A 56 3.35 -0.81 20.09
CA LYS A 56 3.30 -2.05 20.89
C LYS A 56 3.11 -1.80 22.39
N GLU A 57 3.60 -0.67 22.91
CA GLU A 57 3.36 -0.27 24.31
C GLU A 57 1.89 0.14 24.57
N ILE A 58 1.16 0.58 23.53
CA ILE A 58 -0.24 1.02 23.65
C ILE A 58 -1.19 -0.17 23.71
N ALA A 59 -1.00 -1.17 22.85
CA ALA A 59 -1.85 -2.36 22.79
C ALA A 59 -1.07 -3.57 22.26
N ASP A 60 -1.47 -4.75 22.72
CA ASP A 60 -0.96 -6.05 22.23
C ASP A 60 -1.62 -6.40 20.89
N ILE A 61 -1.25 -5.65 19.84
CA ILE A 61 -1.75 -5.81 18.47
C ILE A 61 -0.54 -6.03 17.55
N PRO A 62 -0.57 -7.05 16.67
CA PRO A 62 0.49 -7.27 15.69
C PRO A 62 0.73 -6.05 14.80
N ILE A 63 2.00 -5.74 14.54
CA ILE A 63 2.41 -4.61 13.70
C ILE A 63 2.96 -5.12 12.37
N ALA A 64 2.43 -4.57 11.28
CA ALA A 64 2.94 -4.78 9.94
C ALA A 64 3.61 -3.49 9.40
N VAL A 65 4.62 -3.63 8.54
CA VAL A 65 5.20 -2.51 7.78
C VAL A 65 5.20 -2.84 6.30
N ASP A 66 4.50 -2.04 5.51
CA ASP A 66 4.47 -2.12 4.05
C ASP A 66 5.54 -1.19 3.46
N THR A 67 6.51 -1.74 2.74
CA THR A 67 7.70 -1.02 2.28
C THR A 67 8.09 -1.44 0.87
N ASN A 68 8.64 -0.52 0.09
CA ASN A 68 9.25 -0.86 -1.21
C ASN A 68 10.62 -1.56 -1.08
N GLY A 69 11.09 -1.80 0.15
CA GLY A 69 12.33 -2.54 0.45
C GLY A 69 13.63 -1.80 0.08
N SER A 70 13.55 -0.62 -0.56
CA SER A 70 14.69 0.03 -1.20
C SER A 70 15.82 0.45 -0.25
N LEU A 71 15.56 0.55 1.06
CA LEU A 71 16.55 0.92 2.07
C LEU A 71 16.99 -0.24 2.97
N LEU A 72 16.58 -1.48 2.69
CA LEU A 72 16.93 -2.66 3.50
C LEU A 72 18.43 -2.98 3.49
N TYR A 73 19.21 -2.42 2.55
CA TYR A 73 20.67 -2.51 2.58
C TYR A 73 21.29 -1.80 3.80
N ARG A 74 20.57 -0.86 4.42
CA ARG A 74 21.04 -0.13 5.59
C ARG A 74 20.71 -0.87 6.89
N GLU A 75 21.71 -0.98 7.76
CA GLU A 75 21.56 -1.64 9.05
C GLU A 75 20.59 -0.92 9.99
N ASP A 76 20.60 0.42 10.01
CA ASP A 76 19.68 1.20 10.85
C ASP A 76 18.21 0.99 10.47
N VAL A 77 17.91 0.79 9.18
CA VAL A 77 16.56 0.48 8.71
C VAL A 77 16.16 -0.94 9.12
N ARG A 78 17.05 -1.92 8.94
CA ARG A 78 16.79 -3.30 9.38
C ARG A 78 16.53 -3.37 10.89
N ASN A 79 17.27 -2.62 11.70
CA ASN A 79 17.08 -2.55 13.15
C ASN A 79 15.74 -1.91 13.55
N ASP A 80 15.25 -0.92 12.80
CA ASP A 80 13.94 -0.34 13.03
C ASP A 80 12.82 -1.33 12.69
N LEU A 81 12.94 -2.02 11.55
CA LEU A 81 11.97 -2.99 11.07
C LEU A 81 11.96 -4.30 11.86
N SER A 82 13.08 -4.66 12.50
CA SER A 82 13.17 -5.89 13.31
C SER A 82 12.22 -5.91 14.52
N GLN A 83 11.59 -4.77 14.82
CA GLN A 83 10.61 -4.62 15.90
C GLN A 83 9.18 -4.91 15.43
N ALA A 84 8.93 -4.97 14.13
CA ALA A 84 7.63 -5.33 13.57
C ALA A 84 7.41 -6.85 13.67
N ASP A 85 6.15 -7.28 13.58
CA ASP A 85 5.78 -8.70 13.54
C ASP A 85 5.76 -9.20 12.09
N ILE A 86 5.36 -8.33 11.16
CA ILE A 86 5.35 -8.57 9.72
C ILE A 86 6.04 -7.42 9.00
N VAL A 87 6.88 -7.73 8.01
CA VAL A 87 7.38 -6.75 7.04
C VAL A 87 7.00 -7.21 5.64
N MET A 88 6.41 -6.30 4.87
CA MET A 88 5.90 -6.55 3.53
C MET A 88 6.72 -5.78 2.50
N PRO A 89 7.88 -6.33 2.04
CA PRO A 89 8.69 -5.68 1.02
C PRO A 89 8.16 -5.95 -0.39
N SER A 90 8.12 -4.93 -1.24
CA SER A 90 7.88 -5.12 -2.68
C SER A 90 9.12 -5.65 -3.42
N LEU A 91 8.92 -6.63 -4.31
CA LEU A 91 9.94 -7.15 -5.22
C LEU A 91 9.33 -7.38 -6.62
N ASP A 92 9.15 -6.30 -7.37
CA ASP A 92 8.46 -6.36 -8.67
C ASP A 92 9.36 -6.78 -9.84
N ALA A 93 10.65 -7.05 -9.59
CA ALA A 93 11.60 -7.39 -10.65
C ALA A 93 12.63 -8.42 -10.19
N GLY A 94 13.00 -9.33 -11.11
CA GLY A 94 14.11 -10.26 -10.93
C GLY A 94 15.46 -9.71 -11.44
N THR A 95 15.42 -8.63 -12.23
CA THR A 95 16.58 -8.02 -12.88
C THR A 95 16.64 -6.51 -12.66
N ALA A 96 17.85 -5.95 -12.72
CA ALA A 96 18.07 -4.51 -12.58
C ALA A 96 17.43 -3.68 -13.70
N GLU A 97 17.26 -4.26 -14.90
CA GLU A 97 16.60 -3.58 -16.02
C GLU A 97 15.10 -3.42 -15.74
N THR A 98 14.43 -4.50 -15.36
CA THR A 98 13.00 -4.51 -15.03
C THR A 98 12.70 -3.66 -13.80
N TYR A 99 13.56 -3.72 -12.77
CA TYR A 99 13.46 -2.87 -11.59
C TYR A 99 13.48 -1.38 -11.93
N ARG A 100 14.35 -0.97 -12.88
CA ARG A 100 14.40 0.43 -13.33
C ARG A 100 13.15 0.85 -14.10
N LYS A 101 12.55 -0.06 -14.88
CA LYS A 101 11.33 0.21 -15.65
C LYS A 101 10.11 0.36 -14.73
N ILE A 102 9.96 -0.55 -13.77
CA ILE A 102 8.79 -0.60 -12.89
C ILE A 102 8.93 0.37 -11.72
N ASN A 103 9.93 0.16 -10.85
CA ASN A 103 10.05 0.88 -9.58
C ASN A 103 10.64 2.28 -9.73
N ARG A 104 11.32 2.57 -10.86
CA ARG A 104 11.92 3.88 -11.18
C ARG A 104 12.66 4.49 -9.97
N PRO A 105 13.59 3.74 -9.36
CA PRO A 105 14.16 4.09 -8.07
C PRO A 105 14.99 5.38 -8.14
N HIS A 106 15.28 5.95 -6.97
CA HIS A 106 16.26 7.03 -6.86
C HIS A 106 17.59 6.61 -7.50
N ARG A 107 18.24 7.49 -8.28
CA ARG A 107 19.40 7.15 -9.14
C ARG A 107 20.60 6.49 -8.43
N VAL A 108 20.71 6.70 -7.13
CA VAL A 108 21.79 6.15 -6.28
C VAL A 108 21.50 4.71 -5.83
N LEU A 109 20.24 4.28 -5.91
CA LEU A 109 19.85 2.93 -5.53
C LEU A 109 20.27 1.94 -6.62
N ASP A 110 21.00 0.93 -6.18
CA ASP A 110 21.38 -0.21 -7.00
C ASP A 110 20.47 -1.40 -6.69
N PHE A 111 20.06 -2.13 -7.73
CA PHE A 111 19.13 -3.24 -7.57
C PHE A 111 19.72 -4.39 -6.76
N GLU A 112 20.97 -4.77 -7.01
CA GLU A 112 21.60 -5.87 -6.27
C GLU A 112 21.78 -5.49 -4.80
N ALA A 113 22.13 -4.24 -4.50
CA ALA A 113 22.15 -3.76 -3.12
C ALA A 113 20.78 -3.87 -2.42
N VAL A 114 19.68 -3.58 -3.13
CA VAL A 114 18.31 -3.72 -2.59
C VAL A 114 17.99 -5.19 -2.29
N VAL A 115 18.26 -6.09 -3.24
CA VAL A 115 18.03 -7.54 -3.08
C VAL A 115 18.90 -8.12 -1.97
N GLU A 116 20.20 -7.82 -1.95
CA GLU A 116 21.11 -8.23 -0.86
C GLU A 116 20.65 -7.69 0.50
N GLY A 117 20.09 -6.48 0.52
CA GLY A 117 19.51 -5.88 1.73
C GLY A 117 18.35 -6.70 2.29
N LEU A 118 17.47 -7.16 1.41
CA LEU A 118 16.34 -8.02 1.76
C LEU A 118 16.81 -9.43 2.20
N GLU A 119 17.77 -10.04 1.51
CA GLU A 119 18.39 -11.31 1.90
C GLU A 119 19.08 -11.23 3.27
N ARG A 120 19.79 -10.13 3.55
CA ARG A 120 20.38 -9.86 4.88
C ARG A 120 19.28 -9.70 5.92
N PHE A 121 18.25 -8.93 5.61
CA PHE A 121 17.12 -8.74 6.52
C PHE A 121 16.46 -10.07 6.87
N ARG A 122 16.23 -10.97 5.90
CA ARG A 122 15.70 -12.31 6.16
C ARG A 122 16.53 -13.07 7.20
N ARG A 123 17.86 -13.00 7.12
CA ARG A 123 18.76 -13.73 8.04
C ARG A 123 18.69 -13.22 9.47
N ASP A 124 18.50 -11.91 9.63
CA ASP A 124 18.57 -11.25 10.93
C ASP A 124 17.17 -11.06 11.57
N TYR A 125 16.10 -11.20 10.79
CA TYR A 125 14.72 -10.94 11.19
C TYR A 125 13.96 -12.21 11.60
N ASN A 126 13.32 -12.17 12.77
CA ASN A 126 12.60 -13.30 13.34
C ASN A 126 11.08 -13.28 13.09
N GLY A 127 10.54 -12.18 12.55
CA GLY A 127 9.12 -12.08 12.20
C GLY A 127 8.80 -12.65 10.83
N GLU A 128 7.61 -12.36 10.32
CA GLU A 128 7.18 -12.84 9.01
C GLU A 128 7.55 -11.84 7.90
N ILE A 129 8.10 -12.35 6.80
CA ILE A 129 8.31 -11.58 5.58
C ILE A 129 7.26 -11.97 4.56
N TRP A 130 6.43 -11.02 4.15
CA TRP A 130 5.42 -11.21 3.09
C TRP A 130 5.79 -10.38 1.87
N VAL A 131 6.44 -10.99 0.89
CA VAL A 131 6.87 -10.25 -0.31
C VAL A 131 5.64 -9.93 -1.16
N GLU A 132 5.57 -8.71 -1.68
CA GLU A 132 4.58 -8.32 -2.69
C GLU A 132 5.23 -8.22 -4.06
N VAL A 133 4.57 -8.80 -5.08
CA VAL A 133 5.01 -8.74 -6.47
C VAL A 133 3.85 -8.26 -7.33
N MET A 134 4.00 -7.08 -7.91
CA MET A 134 3.03 -6.52 -8.86
C MET A 134 3.39 -6.89 -10.29
N LEU A 135 2.57 -7.74 -10.91
CA LEU A 135 2.73 -8.08 -12.32
C LEU A 135 2.17 -6.96 -13.20
N VAL A 136 2.98 -6.51 -14.15
CA VAL A 136 2.69 -5.44 -15.11
C VAL A 136 2.95 -5.95 -16.52
N LYS A 137 1.96 -5.77 -17.39
CA LYS A 137 1.96 -6.30 -18.75
C LYS A 137 3.19 -5.88 -19.54
N GLY A 138 3.87 -6.84 -20.14
CA GLY A 138 5.04 -6.64 -21.00
C GLY A 138 6.30 -6.17 -20.28
N LEU A 139 6.33 -6.16 -18.94
CA LEU A 139 7.48 -5.73 -18.15
C LEU A 139 8.08 -6.87 -17.32
N ASN A 140 7.27 -7.56 -16.52
CA ASN A 140 7.71 -8.65 -15.63
C ASN A 140 6.80 -9.89 -15.72
N ASP A 141 6.08 -10.05 -16.82
CA ASP A 141 5.09 -11.10 -17.04
C ASP A 141 5.52 -12.15 -18.09
N SER A 142 6.78 -12.10 -18.55
CA SER A 142 7.39 -13.12 -19.41
C SER A 142 7.95 -14.29 -18.58
N GLU A 143 8.12 -15.45 -19.21
CA GLU A 143 8.70 -16.62 -18.54
C GLU A 143 10.10 -16.34 -17.98
N GLU A 144 10.93 -15.60 -18.72
CA GLU A 144 12.28 -15.22 -18.30
C GLU A 144 12.26 -14.33 -17.05
N GLU A 145 11.41 -13.30 -17.04
CA GLU A 145 11.27 -12.38 -15.91
C GLU A 145 10.71 -13.09 -14.66
N LEU A 146 9.71 -13.95 -14.85
CA LEU A 146 9.13 -14.76 -13.78
C LEU A 146 10.13 -15.75 -13.19
N LYS A 147 10.98 -16.37 -14.00
CA LYS A 147 12.07 -17.23 -13.52
C LYS A 147 13.13 -16.45 -12.77
N ALA A 148 13.47 -15.24 -13.24
CA ALA A 148 14.39 -14.36 -12.53
C ALA A 148 13.83 -13.95 -11.16
N LEU A 149 12.54 -13.59 -11.10
CA LEU A 149 11.82 -13.32 -9.85
C LEU A 149 11.84 -14.54 -8.92
N LYS A 150 11.51 -15.73 -9.44
CA LYS A 150 11.54 -16.98 -8.68
C LYS A 150 12.90 -17.19 -8.02
N SER A 151 13.98 -17.05 -8.78
CA SER A 151 15.33 -17.23 -8.25
C SER A 151 15.64 -16.29 -7.08
N ARG A 152 15.15 -15.04 -7.11
CA ARG A 152 15.32 -14.11 -5.97
C ARG A 152 14.47 -14.51 -4.77
N LEU A 153 13.21 -14.90 -5.00
CA LEU A 153 12.31 -15.37 -3.95
C LEU A 153 12.83 -16.64 -3.27
N GLU A 154 13.48 -17.53 -4.02
CA GLU A 154 14.12 -18.75 -3.49
C GLU A 154 15.28 -18.44 -2.54
N GLU A 155 16.05 -17.37 -2.77
CA GLU A 155 17.11 -16.95 -1.84
C GLU A 155 16.52 -16.22 -0.61
N ILE A 156 15.46 -15.44 -0.82
CA ILE A 156 14.80 -14.66 0.26
C ILE A 156 13.97 -15.56 1.18
N GLN A 157 13.40 -16.68 0.68
CA GLN A 157 12.52 -17.59 1.43
C GLN A 157 11.44 -16.85 2.24
N PRO A 158 10.57 -16.03 1.59
CA PRO A 158 9.54 -15.32 2.31
C PRO A 158 8.49 -16.28 2.88
N ASN A 159 7.87 -15.88 3.98
CA ASN A 159 6.77 -16.64 4.59
C ASN A 159 5.55 -16.68 3.66
N ARG A 160 5.33 -15.61 2.89
CA ARG A 160 4.26 -15.48 1.89
C ARG A 160 4.74 -14.63 0.72
N THR A 161 4.23 -14.92 -0.46
CA THR A 161 4.41 -14.06 -1.65
C THR A 161 3.05 -13.67 -2.19
N TYR A 162 2.67 -12.41 -2.09
CA TYR A 162 1.43 -11.89 -2.66
C TYR A 162 1.64 -11.51 -4.11
N ILE A 163 0.87 -12.13 -5.01
CA ILE A 163 0.86 -11.78 -6.43
C ILE A 163 -0.33 -10.87 -6.67
N ASN A 164 -0.06 -9.65 -7.12
CA ASN A 164 -1.09 -8.67 -7.44
C ASN A 164 -0.90 -8.09 -8.84
N VAL A 165 -1.92 -7.36 -9.33
CA VAL A 165 -1.89 -6.66 -10.62
C VAL A 165 -2.48 -5.25 -10.42
N PRO A 166 -2.29 -4.31 -11.37
CA PRO A 166 -2.95 -3.01 -11.36
C PRO A 166 -4.50 -3.10 -11.41
N ILE A 167 -5.14 -3.34 -10.25
CA ILE A 167 -6.59 -3.44 -10.08
C ILE A 167 -7.28 -2.06 -9.95
N ARG A 168 -6.53 -1.02 -9.56
CA ARG A 168 -6.97 0.38 -9.54
C ARG A 168 -6.28 1.16 -10.66
N PRO A 169 -6.86 2.28 -11.13
CA PRO A 169 -6.19 3.15 -12.08
C PRO A 169 -4.79 3.56 -11.57
N PRO A 170 -3.73 3.23 -12.31
CA PRO A 170 -2.37 3.60 -11.92
C PRO A 170 -2.14 5.09 -12.13
N ALA A 171 -1.07 5.62 -11.52
CA ALA A 171 -0.57 6.96 -11.86
C ALA A 171 -0.06 7.03 -13.32
N GLU A 172 0.45 5.91 -13.82
CA GLU A 172 1.10 5.77 -15.10
C GLU A 172 0.23 4.91 -16.05
N PRO A 173 -0.29 5.45 -17.17
CA PRO A 173 -1.24 4.73 -18.02
C PRO A 173 -0.72 3.43 -18.65
N TRP A 174 0.60 3.26 -18.73
CA TRP A 174 1.24 2.06 -19.26
C TRP A 174 1.24 0.90 -18.26
N ALA A 175 1.01 1.15 -16.97
CA ALA A 175 0.99 0.13 -15.93
C ALA A 175 -0.35 -0.62 -15.94
N VAL A 176 -0.53 -1.50 -16.91
CA VAL A 176 -1.75 -2.28 -17.12
C VAL A 176 -1.57 -3.73 -16.66
N PRO A 177 -2.64 -4.42 -16.23
CA PRO A 177 -2.57 -5.82 -15.82
C PRO A 177 -2.15 -6.72 -16.99
N PRO A 178 -1.38 -7.79 -16.72
CA PRO A 178 -1.09 -8.84 -17.70
C PRO A 178 -2.37 -9.52 -18.21
N ASP A 179 -2.22 -10.24 -19.32
CA ASP A 179 -3.30 -11.10 -19.83
C ASP A 179 -3.46 -12.36 -18.96
N LYS A 180 -4.60 -13.04 -19.07
CA LYS A 180 -4.92 -14.20 -18.21
C LYS A 180 -3.91 -15.33 -18.36
N GLU A 181 -3.38 -15.51 -19.56
CA GLU A 181 -2.36 -16.51 -19.88
C GLU A 181 -1.06 -16.22 -19.13
N ALA A 182 -0.67 -14.94 -19.03
CA ALA A 182 0.53 -14.53 -18.30
C ALA A 182 0.34 -14.65 -16.78
N ILE A 183 -0.85 -14.34 -16.25
CA ILE A 183 -1.17 -14.59 -14.83
C ILE A 183 -1.10 -16.08 -14.51
N THR A 184 -1.66 -16.94 -15.38
CA THR A 184 -1.61 -18.40 -15.23
C THR A 184 -0.17 -18.92 -15.27
N LEU A 185 0.67 -18.35 -16.16
CA LEU A 185 2.10 -18.68 -16.22
C LEU A 185 2.84 -18.27 -14.95
N ALA A 186 2.53 -17.08 -14.41
CA ALA A 186 3.13 -16.59 -13.17
C ALA A 186 2.77 -17.49 -11.98
N ASP A 187 1.50 -17.87 -11.83
CA ASP A 187 1.05 -18.81 -10.81
C ASP A 187 1.81 -20.15 -10.92
N ALA A 188 1.92 -20.70 -12.13
CA ALA A 188 2.64 -21.95 -12.36
C ALA A 188 4.13 -21.87 -11.97
N ILE A 189 4.83 -20.79 -12.37
CA ILE A 189 6.27 -20.64 -12.11
C ILE A 189 6.54 -20.34 -10.63
N LEU A 190 5.74 -19.47 -10.03
CA LEU A 190 5.96 -18.93 -8.68
C LEU A 190 5.31 -19.76 -7.58
N SER A 191 4.48 -20.77 -7.92
CA SER A 191 3.74 -21.61 -6.97
C SER A 191 4.55 -22.12 -5.76
N ASP A 192 5.83 -22.48 -5.94
CA ASP A 192 6.71 -22.96 -4.87
C ASP A 192 7.19 -21.86 -3.90
N ALA A 193 6.88 -20.59 -4.15
CA ALA A 193 7.33 -19.43 -3.37
C ALA A 193 6.27 -18.95 -2.35
N ASN A 194 5.45 -19.86 -1.81
CA ASN A 194 4.37 -19.55 -0.85
C ASN A 194 3.38 -18.51 -1.39
N VAL A 195 2.95 -18.68 -2.64
CA VAL A 195 2.13 -17.69 -3.35
C VAL A 195 0.71 -17.61 -2.81
N VAL A 196 0.23 -16.37 -2.64
CA VAL A 196 -1.17 -16.01 -2.41
C VAL A 196 -1.60 -15.08 -3.54
N ASP A 197 -2.51 -15.55 -4.39
CA ASP A 197 -3.09 -14.76 -5.48
C ASP A 197 -4.12 -13.76 -4.91
N ILE A 198 -3.87 -12.47 -5.15
CA ILE A 198 -4.78 -11.35 -4.83
C ILE A 198 -5.04 -10.47 -6.05
N THR A 199 -5.06 -11.07 -7.25
CA THR A 199 -5.34 -10.37 -8.51
C THR A 199 -6.80 -9.99 -8.70
N GLU A 200 -7.68 -10.50 -7.84
CA GLU A 200 -9.08 -10.13 -7.75
C GLU A 200 -9.29 -8.74 -7.13
N GLU A 201 -10.53 -8.27 -7.15
CA GLU A 201 -10.87 -6.96 -6.60
C GLU A 201 -10.93 -6.99 -5.08
N GLU A 202 -10.36 -5.95 -4.46
CA GLU A 202 -10.36 -5.82 -3.02
C GLU A 202 -11.76 -5.52 -2.49
N THR A 203 -12.17 -6.21 -1.43
CA THR A 203 -13.44 -5.97 -0.73
C THR A 203 -13.16 -5.47 0.69
N GLY A 204 -14.03 -4.61 1.21
CA GLY A 204 -13.83 -4.05 2.55
C GLY A 204 -14.55 -2.72 2.76
N GLU A 205 -14.61 -2.31 4.02
CA GLU A 205 -15.17 -1.03 4.44
C GLU A 205 -14.07 -0.01 4.71
N PHE A 206 -14.26 1.22 4.26
CA PHE A 206 -13.38 2.33 4.64
C PHE A 206 -13.86 2.93 5.95
N SER A 207 -12.93 3.09 6.90
CA SER A 207 -13.23 3.85 8.11
C SER A 207 -13.44 5.32 7.76
N THR A 208 -14.47 5.89 8.35
CA THR A 208 -14.84 7.30 8.22
C THR A 208 -14.86 8.00 9.58
N GLU A 209 -14.26 7.34 10.57
CA GLU A 209 -14.11 7.87 11.92
C GLU A 209 -13.23 9.13 11.91
N GLY A 210 -13.50 10.05 12.83
CA GLY A 210 -12.87 11.38 12.85
C GLY A 210 -13.47 12.40 11.86
N PHE A 211 -14.17 12.00 10.80
CA PHE A 211 -14.72 12.95 9.81
C PHE A 211 -16.17 13.35 10.10
N THR A 212 -16.44 14.63 10.34
CA THR A 212 -17.81 15.13 10.57
C THR A 212 -18.60 15.33 9.27
N ASN A 213 -17.92 15.46 8.14
CA ASN A 213 -18.51 15.69 6.82
C ASN A 213 -18.19 14.51 5.89
N PRO A 214 -19.21 13.89 5.25
CA PRO A 214 -18.97 12.79 4.32
C PRO A 214 -18.11 13.12 3.12
N GLU A 215 -18.19 14.35 2.61
CA GLU A 215 -17.38 14.79 1.47
C GLU A 215 -15.89 14.83 1.83
N ASP A 216 -15.56 15.30 3.04
CA ASP A 216 -14.18 15.36 3.53
C ASP A 216 -13.62 13.95 3.80
N ALA A 217 -14.44 13.03 4.29
CA ALA A 217 -14.07 11.62 4.45
C ALA A 217 -13.73 10.98 3.11
N ILE A 218 -14.57 11.18 2.08
CA ILE A 218 -14.29 10.68 0.74
C ILE A 218 -13.00 11.27 0.21
N LEU A 219 -12.83 12.59 0.24
CA LEU A 219 -11.63 13.27 -0.24
C LEU A 219 -10.36 12.72 0.42
N ALA A 220 -10.38 12.49 1.74
CA ALA A 220 -9.24 11.91 2.45
C ALA A 220 -8.88 10.50 1.96
N ILE A 221 -9.88 9.67 1.63
CA ILE A 221 -9.67 8.31 1.13
C ILE A 221 -9.19 8.34 -0.34
N ILE A 222 -9.89 9.05 -1.23
CA ILE A 222 -9.56 9.07 -2.67
C ILE A 222 -8.25 9.78 -2.98
N ARG A 223 -7.74 10.63 -2.08
CA ARG A 223 -6.41 11.24 -2.16
C ARG A 223 -5.31 10.20 -2.11
N ARG A 224 -5.51 9.12 -1.35
CA ARG A 224 -4.55 8.03 -1.19
C ARG A 224 -4.69 6.99 -2.29
N HIS A 225 -5.91 6.57 -2.59
CA HIS A 225 -6.17 5.58 -3.64
C HIS A 225 -7.49 5.82 -4.37
N PRO A 226 -7.54 5.67 -5.71
CA PRO A 226 -8.79 5.77 -6.46
C PRO A 226 -9.84 4.79 -5.94
N MET A 227 -11.07 5.23 -5.72
CA MET A 227 -12.17 4.39 -5.23
C MET A 227 -13.15 4.06 -6.36
N ARG A 228 -13.68 2.82 -6.38
CA ARG A 228 -14.79 2.48 -7.27
C ARG A 228 -16.04 3.27 -6.89
N GLU A 229 -16.86 3.61 -7.88
CA GLU A 229 -18.12 4.35 -7.66
C GLU A 229 -19.03 3.67 -6.61
N GLY A 230 -19.12 2.34 -6.64
CA GLY A 230 -19.82 1.57 -5.61
C GLY A 230 -19.27 1.78 -4.20
N GLN A 231 -17.94 1.74 -4.03
CA GLN A 231 -17.29 1.96 -2.72
C GLN A 231 -17.55 3.38 -2.19
N VAL A 232 -17.53 4.39 -3.06
CA VAL A 232 -17.86 5.78 -2.66
C VAL A 232 -19.31 5.85 -2.18
N ILE A 233 -20.24 5.25 -2.93
CA ILE A 233 -21.67 5.22 -2.57
C ILE A 233 -21.88 4.51 -1.23
N ASP A 234 -21.25 3.35 -1.03
CA ASP A 234 -21.42 2.56 0.19
C ASP A 234 -20.78 3.27 1.40
N THR A 235 -19.63 3.92 1.23
CA THR A 235 -18.98 4.74 2.28
C THR A 235 -19.87 5.91 2.70
N LEU A 236 -20.43 6.65 1.73
CA LEU A 236 -21.36 7.75 1.99
C LEU A 236 -22.66 7.26 2.64
N ARG A 237 -23.13 6.07 2.27
CA ARG A 237 -24.31 5.42 2.88
C ARG A 237 -24.03 5.04 4.34
N ASN A 238 -22.89 4.44 4.64
CA ASN A 238 -22.55 4.04 6.00
C ASN A 238 -22.41 5.27 6.93
N LEU A 239 -21.85 6.37 6.43
CA LEU A 239 -21.78 7.63 7.15
C LEU A 239 -23.15 8.24 7.47
N SER A 240 -24.10 8.16 6.53
CA SER A 240 -25.45 8.67 6.73
C SER A 240 -26.23 7.90 7.78
N PHE A 241 -25.95 6.59 7.94
CA PHE A 241 -26.56 5.75 8.96
C PHE A 241 -25.88 5.88 10.34
N LYS A 242 -24.54 5.92 10.41
CA LYS A 242 -23.80 6.00 11.68
C LYS A 242 -24.00 7.35 12.38
N LYS A 243 -24.04 8.46 11.63
CA LYS A 243 -24.24 9.79 12.19
C LYS A 243 -25.67 10.22 11.91
N LYS A 244 -26.54 10.19 12.93
CA LYS A 244 -27.90 10.79 12.94
C LYS A 244 -27.94 12.31 12.65
N ALA A 245 -26.93 12.85 11.96
CA ALA A 245 -26.62 14.26 11.77
C ALA A 245 -26.71 14.72 10.30
N LEU A 246 -27.00 13.83 9.34
CA LEU A 246 -27.25 14.29 7.97
C LEU A 246 -28.69 14.80 7.81
N PRO A 247 -28.92 15.91 7.08
CA PRO A 247 -30.26 16.44 6.85
C PRO A 247 -31.17 15.37 6.23
N LYS A 248 -32.47 15.38 6.55
CA LYS A 248 -33.49 14.48 5.95
C LYS A 248 -33.51 14.46 4.40
N LYS A 249 -32.84 15.41 3.74
CA LYS A 249 -32.68 15.54 2.28
C LYS A 249 -31.25 15.26 1.78
N TYR A 250 -30.42 14.53 2.52
CA TYR A 250 -29.08 14.19 2.04
C TYR A 250 -29.16 13.24 0.84
N SER A 251 -28.68 13.70 -0.32
CA SER A 251 -28.56 12.92 -1.55
C SER A 251 -27.09 12.57 -1.78
N ILE A 252 -26.79 11.27 -1.81
CA ILE A 252 -25.46 10.75 -2.15
C ILE A 252 -25.06 11.24 -3.55
N ARG A 253 -26.01 11.22 -4.50
CA ARG A 253 -25.79 11.71 -5.87
C ARG A 253 -25.44 13.18 -5.90
N ASP A 254 -26.13 14.02 -5.13
CA ASP A 254 -25.86 15.46 -5.11
C ASP A 254 -24.50 15.75 -4.47
N SER A 255 -24.06 14.93 -3.52
CA SER A 255 -22.76 15.09 -2.86
C SER A 255 -21.59 14.74 -3.80
N ILE A 256 -21.70 13.63 -4.53
CA ILE A 256 -20.74 13.28 -5.59
C ILE A 256 -20.74 14.37 -6.67
N LYS A 257 -21.91 14.82 -7.10
CA LYS A 257 -22.05 15.88 -8.10
C LYS A 257 -21.42 17.20 -7.64
N ARG A 258 -21.63 17.63 -6.40
CA ARG A 258 -20.96 18.81 -5.83
C ARG A 258 -19.45 18.68 -5.83
N LEU A 259 -18.93 17.52 -5.42
CA LEU A 259 -17.50 17.25 -5.41
C LEU A 259 -16.90 17.33 -6.83
N GLU A 260 -17.59 16.76 -7.82
CA GLU A 260 -17.20 16.80 -9.24
C GLU A 260 -17.28 18.22 -9.82
N GLU A 261 -18.40 18.93 -9.63
CA GLU A 261 -18.60 20.31 -10.09
C GLU A 261 -17.65 21.30 -9.42
N SER A 262 -17.22 21.02 -8.18
CA SER A 262 -16.21 21.81 -7.48
C SER A 262 -14.79 21.60 -8.00
N GLY A 263 -14.57 20.63 -8.90
CA GLY A 263 -13.25 20.26 -9.41
C GLY A 263 -12.35 19.58 -8.38
N LYS A 264 -12.89 19.08 -7.26
CA LYS A 264 -12.10 18.37 -6.25
C LYS A 264 -11.86 16.91 -6.63
N ILE A 265 -12.79 16.32 -7.38
CA ILE A 265 -12.73 14.93 -7.82
C ILE A 265 -13.02 14.84 -9.32
N LYS A 266 -12.45 13.83 -9.97
CA LYS A 266 -12.75 13.50 -11.36
C LYS A 266 -13.11 12.04 -11.53
N LYS A 267 -13.90 11.78 -12.56
CA LYS A 267 -14.34 10.45 -12.95
C LYS A 267 -13.36 9.85 -13.97
N LEU A 268 -12.96 8.60 -13.75
CA LEU A 268 -12.13 7.85 -14.69
C LEU A 268 -12.76 6.48 -14.95
N LYS A 269 -12.72 6.02 -16.19
CA LYS A 269 -13.09 4.64 -16.54
C LYS A 269 -11.83 3.77 -16.60
N TYR A 270 -11.85 2.66 -15.88
CA TYR A 270 -10.75 1.69 -15.86
C TYR A 270 -11.31 0.28 -15.65
N ARG A 271 -10.86 -0.69 -16.46
CA ARG A 271 -11.36 -2.09 -16.47
C ARG A 271 -12.90 -2.18 -16.45
N GLU A 272 -13.55 -1.42 -17.33
CA GLU A 272 -15.03 -1.30 -17.46
C GLU A 272 -15.76 -0.68 -16.25
N LYS A 273 -15.03 -0.28 -15.22
CA LYS A 273 -15.58 0.33 -14.01
C LYS A 273 -15.31 1.82 -13.95
N VAL A 274 -16.11 2.49 -13.13
CA VAL A 274 -15.95 3.91 -12.82
C VAL A 274 -15.18 4.04 -11.51
N PHE A 275 -14.14 4.86 -11.54
CA PHE A 275 -13.37 5.29 -10.39
C PHE A 275 -13.49 6.80 -10.16
N TRP A 276 -13.45 7.19 -8.90
CA TRP A 276 -13.30 8.57 -8.45
C TRP A 276 -11.92 8.76 -7.84
N LEU A 277 -11.29 9.87 -8.21
CA LEU A 277 -9.95 10.25 -7.81
C LEU A 277 -9.86 11.76 -7.66
N THR A 278 -8.95 12.24 -6.82
CA THR A 278 -8.75 13.68 -6.62
C THR A 278 -8.23 14.34 -7.89
N ASP A 279 -8.67 15.56 -8.16
CA ASP A 279 -8.17 16.35 -9.29
C ASP A 279 -7.00 17.27 -8.93
N GLU A 280 -6.44 17.13 -7.73
CA GLU A 280 -5.17 17.75 -7.38
C GLU A 280 -4.06 17.15 -8.25
N GLU A 281 -3.40 17.99 -9.06
CA GLU A 281 -2.16 17.62 -9.75
C GLU A 281 -1.19 17.03 -8.71
N LYS A 282 -0.81 15.76 -8.89
CA LYS A 282 0.32 15.18 -8.17
C LYS A 282 1.57 16.00 -8.55
N ARG A 283 1.87 17.04 -7.78
CA ARG A 283 3.15 17.75 -7.81
C ARG A 283 4.23 16.75 -7.43
N GLY A 284 4.85 16.16 -8.44
CA GLY A 284 5.85 15.11 -8.29
C GLY A 284 6.71 14.92 -9.54
N HIS A 285 7.04 16.01 -10.23
CA HIS A 285 8.09 16.05 -11.25
C HIS A 285 9.08 17.16 -10.93
N GLU A 286 9.83 16.98 -9.84
CA GLU A 286 11.16 17.58 -9.64
C GLU A 286 12.09 16.56 -8.96
#